data_AF-A0A8H5C0D4-F1
#
_entry.id   AF-A0A8H5C0D4-F1
#
_cell.length_a   1.000
_cell.length_b   1.000
_cell.length_c   1.000
_cell.angle_alpha   90.00
_cell.angle_beta   90.00
_cell.angle_gamma   90.00
#
_symmetry.space_group_name_H-M   'P 1'
#
loop_
_entity.id
_entity.type
_entity.pdbx_description
1 polymer ?
#
loop_
_entity_poly.entity_id
_entity_poly.type
_entity_poly.pdbx_seq_one_letter_code
_entity_poly.pdbx_strand_id
1 'polypeptide(L)'
;MHETGKLYRGIDPGALPATVNTSYKWGFASKNSGDGEAIRSTREAVGAATYGRKVRDDDDGSPEPSSSRPSGSRVIGPAMPTAADMTLAKEMNAEQEAELRKYKRKREKLEAKERMEEMVGPKPVGKEGMLEKKRAKRENDRAFREKGDDGLEMDETTLLGGGDSFQAQIARRDAAKTRFESKRSEESSAVQERATARREKEKATMDMFQQLAKQRFG
;
A
#
# COMPACT_ATOMS: atom_id res chain seq x y z
N MET A 1 18.22 52.11 -30.66
CA MET A 1 18.44 51.34 -29.41
C MET A 1 17.16 50.62 -29.04
N HIS A 2 17.33 49.42 -28.46
CA HIS A 2 16.33 48.55 -27.80
C HIS A 2 15.83 47.33 -28.60
N GLU A 3 16.74 46.36 -28.75
CA GLU A 3 16.41 44.93 -28.73
C GLU A 3 16.15 44.50 -27.29
N THR A 4 14.91 44.17 -26.93
CA THR A 4 14.63 43.36 -25.74
C THR A 4 13.42 42.47 -26.00
N GLY A 5 13.58 41.15 -25.84
CA GLY A 5 12.43 40.24 -25.85
C GLY A 5 12.64 38.82 -26.35
N LYS A 6 13.86 38.28 -26.40
CA LYS A 6 14.10 36.84 -26.65
C LYS A 6 15.11 36.25 -25.67
N LEU A 7 14.85 36.34 -24.37
CA LEU A 7 15.76 35.80 -23.34
C LEU A 7 15.16 34.68 -22.48
N TYR A 8 13.91 34.27 -22.73
CA TYR A 8 13.33 33.11 -22.04
C TYR A 8 12.58 32.21 -23.02
N ARG A 9 13.35 31.42 -23.78
CA ARG A 9 12.80 30.19 -24.37
C ARG A 9 12.71 29.21 -23.20
N GLY A 10 11.50 29.05 -22.65
CA GLY A 10 11.24 28.20 -21.48
C GLY A 10 11.98 26.87 -21.62
N ILE A 11 12.68 26.49 -20.54
CA ILE A 11 13.44 25.25 -20.50
C ILE A 11 12.47 24.11 -20.75
N ASP A 12 12.70 23.35 -21.82
CA ASP A 12 11.87 22.19 -22.14
C ASP A 12 11.97 21.20 -20.97
N PRO A 13 10.86 20.83 -20.32
CA PRO A 13 10.89 19.89 -19.20
C PRO A 13 11.46 18.51 -19.59
N GLY A 14 11.59 18.22 -20.90
CA GLY A 14 12.30 17.05 -21.42
C GLY A 14 13.83 17.15 -21.44
N ALA A 15 14.39 18.36 -21.44
CA ALA A 15 15.83 18.59 -21.70
C ALA A 15 16.72 18.51 -20.44
N LEU A 16 16.17 18.77 -19.25
CA LEU A 16 16.95 18.73 -18.00
C LEU A 16 17.11 17.30 -17.49
N PRO A 17 18.31 16.76 -17.25
CA PRO A 17 18.44 15.40 -16.70
C PRO A 17 17.72 15.30 -15.35
N ALA A 18 17.12 14.14 -15.06
CA ALA A 18 16.35 13.91 -13.84
C ALA A 18 17.14 14.22 -12.54
N THR A 19 18.47 14.19 -12.62
CA THR A 19 19.41 14.52 -11.55
C THR A 19 19.43 16.00 -11.14
N VAL A 20 18.87 16.91 -11.95
CA VAL A 20 18.86 18.36 -11.68
C VAL A 20 17.64 18.78 -10.86
N ASN A 21 16.50 18.08 -11.02
CA ASN A 21 15.25 18.47 -10.37
C ASN A 21 15.10 17.90 -8.95
N THR A 22 15.89 16.90 -8.57
CA THR A 22 15.84 16.28 -7.24
C THR A 22 17.23 16.08 -6.68
N SER A 23 17.46 16.44 -5.42
CA SER A 23 18.73 16.21 -4.71
C SER A 23 19.07 14.72 -4.52
N TYR A 24 18.10 13.83 -4.75
CA TYR A 24 18.25 12.39 -4.62
C TYR A 24 18.75 11.76 -5.93
N LYS A 25 19.94 11.15 -5.88
CA LYS A 25 20.55 10.46 -7.01
C LYS A 25 20.09 9.00 -7.05
N TRP A 26 19.17 8.68 -7.95
CA TRP A 26 18.74 7.31 -8.16
C TRP A 26 19.83 6.49 -8.85
N GLY A 27 20.20 5.35 -8.27
CA GLY A 27 21.31 4.50 -8.72
C GLY A 27 21.13 3.85 -10.11
N PHE A 28 19.94 3.94 -10.72
CA PHE A 28 19.71 3.47 -12.10
C PHE A 28 20.31 4.43 -13.14
N ALA A 29 20.37 5.73 -12.85
CA ALA A 29 20.84 6.74 -13.79
C ALA A 29 22.38 6.78 -13.94
N SER A 30 23.12 6.25 -12.96
CA SER A 30 24.59 6.26 -12.97
C SER A 30 25.23 5.00 -13.55
N LYS A 31 24.46 3.92 -13.77
CA LYS A 31 25.01 2.59 -14.06
C LYS A 31 24.67 2.02 -15.44
N ASN A 32 23.66 2.56 -16.14
CA ASN A 32 23.30 2.19 -17.52
C ASN A 32 23.55 3.35 -18.49
N SER A 33 24.80 3.54 -18.93
CA SER A 33 25.14 4.50 -19.98
C SER A 33 24.76 4.02 -21.40
N GLY A 34 24.34 2.76 -21.56
CA GLY A 34 23.97 2.16 -22.85
C GLY A 34 22.51 2.37 -23.29
N ASP A 35 21.59 2.68 -22.36
CA ASP A 35 20.15 2.85 -22.64
C ASP A 35 19.72 4.31 -22.84
N GLY A 36 20.68 5.22 -22.99
CA GLY A 36 20.42 6.66 -22.99
C GLY A 36 19.48 7.13 -24.12
N GLU A 37 19.38 6.39 -25.22
CA GLU A 37 18.48 6.71 -26.33
C GLU A 37 17.05 6.23 -26.09
N ALA A 38 16.87 5.01 -25.56
CA ALA A 38 15.57 4.49 -25.15
C ALA A 38 14.94 5.34 -24.03
N ILE A 39 15.75 5.77 -23.06
CA ILE A 39 15.31 6.65 -21.97
C ILE A 39 14.94 8.05 -22.52
N ARG A 40 15.65 8.56 -23.53
CA ARG A 40 15.31 9.84 -24.18
C ARG A 40 14.00 9.75 -24.96
N SER A 41 13.82 8.70 -25.76
CA SER A 41 12.59 8.47 -26.55
C SER A 41 11.37 8.29 -25.65
N THR A 42 11.47 7.48 -24.60
CA THR A 42 10.38 7.31 -23.63
C THR A 42 10.05 8.62 -22.91
N ARG A 43 11.06 9.41 -22.55
CA ARG A 43 10.85 10.73 -21.95
C ARG A 43 10.20 11.71 -22.90
N GLU A 44 10.57 11.71 -24.17
CA GLU A 44 9.95 12.54 -25.20
C GLU A 44 8.48 12.14 -25.43
N ALA A 45 8.18 10.84 -25.47
CA ALA A 45 6.81 10.32 -25.58
C ALA A 45 5.95 10.71 -24.36
N VAL A 46 6.48 10.57 -23.15
CA VAL A 46 5.79 10.99 -21.91
C VAL A 46 5.63 12.51 -21.88
N GLY A 47 6.65 13.27 -22.29
CA GLY A 47 6.58 14.72 -22.39
C GLY A 47 5.53 15.18 -23.39
N ALA A 48 5.44 14.54 -24.56
CA ALA A 48 4.44 14.83 -25.57
C ALA A 48 3.01 14.49 -25.10
N ALA A 49 2.84 13.36 -24.39
CA ALA A 49 1.56 12.94 -23.84
C ALA A 49 1.09 13.82 -22.67
N THR A 50 2.02 14.32 -21.86
CA THR A 50 1.69 15.10 -20.64
C THR A 50 1.58 16.59 -20.92
N TYR A 51 2.44 17.14 -21.78
CA TYR A 51 2.52 18.58 -22.05
C TYR A 51 1.97 18.99 -23.43
N GLY A 52 1.44 18.04 -24.20
CA GLY A 52 0.63 18.31 -25.39
C GLY A 52 1.34 19.16 -26.45
N ARG A 53 2.48 18.67 -26.97
CA ARG A 53 3.19 19.29 -28.09
C ARG A 53 2.35 19.15 -29.38
N LYS A 54 1.31 19.98 -29.54
CA LYS A 54 0.78 20.30 -30.87
C LYS A 54 1.84 21.13 -31.59
N VAL A 55 2.68 20.44 -32.36
CA VAL A 55 3.30 21.09 -33.51
C VAL A 55 2.15 21.63 -34.35
N ARG A 56 2.08 22.95 -34.48
CA ARG A 56 1.22 23.58 -35.46
C ARG A 56 1.82 23.26 -36.81
N ASP A 57 1.29 22.23 -37.45
CA ASP A 57 1.33 22.08 -38.90
C ASP A 57 0.06 22.77 -39.40
N ASP A 58 0.25 23.99 -39.90
CA ASP A 58 -0.71 24.68 -40.73
C ASP A 58 -0.62 24.04 -42.14
N ASP A 59 -1.68 23.37 -42.60
CA ASP A 59 -2.27 23.48 -43.95
C ASP A 59 -3.10 22.24 -44.36
N ASP A 60 -4.15 22.50 -45.14
CA ASP A 60 -5.02 21.62 -45.95
C ASP A 60 -6.22 20.87 -45.31
N GLY A 61 -7.34 21.59 -45.26
CA GLY A 61 -8.49 21.29 -46.14
C GLY A 61 -9.33 20.02 -45.90
N SER A 62 -10.44 20.13 -45.16
CA SER A 62 -11.77 19.58 -45.51
C SER A 62 -12.83 19.92 -44.44
N PRO A 63 -13.96 20.59 -44.76
CA PRO A 63 -15.09 20.73 -43.85
C PRO A 63 -16.14 19.63 -44.11
N GLU A 64 -16.83 19.14 -43.07
CA GLU A 64 -18.20 18.56 -43.03
C GLU A 64 -18.41 17.75 -41.72
N PRO A 65 -19.65 17.52 -41.24
CA PRO A 65 -20.71 18.47 -40.97
C PRO A 65 -21.11 18.50 -39.48
N SER A 66 -21.91 19.50 -39.12
CA SER A 66 -22.38 19.85 -37.79
C SER A 66 -23.09 18.72 -37.03
N SER A 67 -22.51 18.29 -35.90
CA SER A 67 -23.28 17.72 -34.79
C SER A 67 -23.59 18.84 -33.79
N SER A 68 -24.87 19.20 -33.73
CA SER A 68 -25.44 20.10 -32.73
C SER A 68 -25.18 19.57 -31.32
N ARG A 69 -24.20 20.15 -30.64
CA ARG A 69 -24.02 20.03 -29.19
C ARG A 69 -24.45 21.34 -28.52
N PRO A 70 -25.11 21.29 -27.36
CA PRO A 70 -25.59 22.50 -26.71
C PRO A 70 -24.41 23.40 -26.37
N SER A 71 -24.59 24.68 -26.65
CA SER A 71 -23.72 25.80 -26.30
C SER A 71 -23.52 25.84 -24.79
N GLY A 72 -22.57 25.07 -24.28
CA GLY A 72 -21.95 25.25 -22.98
C GLY A 72 -20.62 25.94 -23.21
N SER A 73 -20.51 27.17 -22.74
CA SER A 73 -19.26 27.94 -22.75
C SER A 73 -18.09 27.05 -22.33
N ARG A 74 -16.98 27.10 -23.09
CA ARG A 74 -15.73 26.43 -22.74
C ARG A 74 -15.23 27.00 -21.42
N VAL A 75 -15.60 26.37 -20.30
CA VAL A 75 -15.02 26.66 -19.00
C VAL A 75 -13.57 26.17 -19.05
N ILE A 76 -12.66 27.10 -19.34
CA ILE A 76 -11.23 26.89 -19.19
C ILE A 76 -10.96 26.96 -17.68
N GLY A 77 -11.04 25.81 -17.03
CA GLY A 77 -10.81 25.62 -15.61
C GLY A 77 -10.93 24.14 -15.25
N PRO A 78 -10.41 23.71 -14.09
CA PRO A 78 -10.58 22.33 -13.64
C PRO A 78 -12.08 22.01 -13.60
N ALA A 79 -12.46 20.94 -14.30
CA ALA A 79 -13.85 20.50 -14.34
C ALA A 79 -14.33 20.14 -12.93
N MET A 80 -15.60 20.41 -12.64
CA MET A 80 -16.22 19.97 -11.39
C MET A 80 -16.08 18.45 -11.28
N PRO A 81 -15.65 17.91 -10.12
CA PRO A 81 -15.52 16.47 -9.93
C PRO A 81 -16.85 15.78 -10.19
N THR A 82 -16.79 14.66 -10.90
CA THR A 82 -17.97 13.85 -11.19
C THR A 82 -18.50 13.20 -9.91
N ALA A 83 -19.74 12.69 -9.94
CA ALA A 83 -20.29 11.97 -8.80
C ALA A 83 -19.44 10.74 -8.41
N ALA A 84 -18.81 10.09 -9.40
CA ALA A 84 -17.88 8.98 -9.19
C ALA A 84 -16.56 9.46 -8.54
N ASP A 85 -16.06 10.63 -8.93
CA ASP A 85 -14.86 11.21 -8.31
C ASP A 85 -15.13 11.58 -6.84
N MET A 86 -16.34 12.05 -6.53
CA MET A 86 -16.76 12.35 -5.16
C MET A 86 -16.88 11.10 -4.28
N THR A 87 -17.35 9.97 -4.83
CA THR A 87 -17.37 8.69 -4.09
C THR A 87 -15.95 8.17 -3.88
N LEU A 88 -15.11 8.21 -4.92
CA LEU A 88 -13.71 7.81 -4.83
C LEU A 88 -12.95 8.63 -3.79
N ALA A 89 -13.11 9.95 -3.78
CA ALA A 89 -12.48 10.82 -2.79
C ALA A 89 -12.92 10.48 -1.35
N LYS A 90 -14.20 10.15 -1.13
CA LYS A 90 -14.69 9.73 0.19
C LYS A 90 -14.07 8.40 0.63
N GLU A 91 -13.97 7.43 -0.27
CA GLU A 91 -13.36 6.13 0.02
C GLU A 91 -11.86 6.26 0.34
N MET A 92 -11.13 7.03 -0.47
CA MET A 92 -9.72 7.31 -0.25
C MET A 92 -9.46 8.02 1.09
N ASN A 93 -10.29 9.01 1.45
CA ASN A 93 -10.18 9.68 2.73
C ASN A 93 -10.47 8.73 3.91
N ALA A 94 -11.48 7.89 3.80
CA ALA A 94 -11.81 6.90 4.82
C ALA A 94 -10.69 5.88 5.02
N GLU A 95 -10.06 5.43 3.94
CA GLU A 95 -8.90 4.54 3.97
C GLU A 95 -7.70 5.22 4.63
N GLN A 96 -7.36 6.45 4.22
CA GLN A 96 -6.28 7.23 4.82
C GLN A 96 -6.51 7.46 6.33
N GLU A 97 -7.72 7.81 6.75
CA GLU A 97 -8.04 7.97 8.17
C GLU A 97 -7.89 6.66 8.96
N ALA A 98 -8.28 5.53 8.37
CA ALA A 98 -8.08 4.22 8.97
C ALA A 98 -6.60 3.86 9.10
N GLU A 99 -5.79 4.16 8.08
CA GLU A 99 -4.35 3.97 8.09
C GLU A 99 -3.65 4.85 9.12
N LEU A 100 -4.00 6.14 9.18
CA LEU A 100 -3.49 7.07 10.17
C LEU A 100 -3.82 6.63 11.59
N ARG A 101 -5.05 6.14 11.84
CA ARG A 101 -5.42 5.56 13.14
C ARG A 101 -4.57 4.32 13.48
N LYS A 102 -4.34 3.42 12.52
CA LYS A 102 -3.47 2.26 12.72
C LYS A 102 -2.03 2.69 13.01
N TYR A 103 -1.51 3.68 12.28
CA TYR A 103 -0.16 4.21 12.48
C TYR A 103 -0.01 4.87 13.84
N LYS A 104 -0.97 5.72 14.25
CA LYS A 104 -1.00 6.34 15.59
C LYS A 104 -0.96 5.29 16.70
N ARG A 105 -1.81 4.26 16.64
CA ARG A 105 -1.80 3.14 17.61
C ARG A 105 -0.46 2.40 17.64
N LYS A 106 0.16 2.18 16.48
CA LYS A 106 1.49 1.55 16.41
C LYS A 106 2.55 2.43 17.06
N ARG A 107 2.51 3.74 16.81
CA ARG A 107 3.43 4.73 17.38
C ARG A 107 3.28 4.81 18.90
N GLU A 108 2.05 4.96 19.39
CA GLU A 108 1.73 4.96 20.83
C GLU A 108 2.20 3.67 21.52
N LYS A 109 2.01 2.52 20.88
CA LYS A 109 2.50 1.23 21.42
C LYS A 109 4.03 1.16 21.47
N LEU A 110 4.71 1.74 20.47
CA LEU A 110 6.17 1.80 20.44
C LEU A 110 6.68 2.76 21.53
N GLU A 111 6.13 3.97 21.62
CA GLU A 111 6.46 4.95 22.67
C GLU A 111 6.18 4.39 24.07
N ALA A 112 5.08 3.67 24.26
CA ALA A 112 4.78 3.00 25.53
C ALA A 112 5.79 1.89 25.85
N LYS A 113 6.26 1.15 24.84
CA LYS A 113 7.30 0.14 25.00
C LYS A 113 8.64 0.80 25.36
N GLU A 114 9.01 1.86 24.67
CA GLU A 114 10.24 2.63 24.90
C GLU A 114 10.25 3.23 26.31
N ARG A 115 9.15 3.86 26.74
CA ARG A 115 8.99 4.37 28.11
C ARG A 115 9.11 3.26 29.16
N MET A 116 8.52 2.09 28.89
CA MET A 116 8.67 0.93 29.78
C MET A 116 10.12 0.44 29.83
N GLU A 117 10.85 0.48 28.71
CA GLU A 117 12.25 0.07 28.63
C GLU A 117 13.18 1.09 29.30
N GLU A 118 12.86 2.39 29.24
CA GLU A 118 13.56 3.45 29.99
C GLU A 118 13.33 3.32 31.50
N MET A 119 12.11 2.99 31.94
CA MET A 119 11.77 2.89 33.36
C MET A 119 12.21 1.57 34.01
N VAL A 120 12.12 0.44 33.30
CA VAL A 120 12.37 -0.91 33.84
C VAL A 120 13.73 -1.47 33.39
N GLY A 121 14.36 -0.84 32.40
CA GLY A 121 15.55 -1.36 31.75
C GLY A 121 15.24 -2.37 30.65
N PRO A 122 16.26 -2.76 29.87
CA PRO A 122 16.11 -3.74 28.79
C PRO A 122 15.64 -5.06 29.38
N LYS A 123 14.53 -5.59 28.85
CA LYS A 123 13.99 -6.89 29.27
C LYS A 123 15.05 -7.96 29.08
N PRO A 124 15.24 -8.89 30.04
CA PRO A 124 16.17 -10.01 29.86
C PRO A 124 15.71 -10.84 28.65
N VAL A 125 16.47 -10.76 27.56
CA VAL A 125 16.16 -11.50 26.33
C VAL A 125 16.86 -12.87 26.42
N GLY A 126 16.12 -13.97 26.26
CA GLY A 126 16.69 -15.33 26.26
C GLY A 126 15.98 -16.32 27.20
N LYS A 127 16.71 -17.34 27.66
CA LYS A 127 16.17 -18.44 28.49
C LYS A 127 15.69 -17.94 29.85
N GLU A 128 16.39 -16.98 30.46
CA GLU A 128 16.03 -16.41 31.75
C GLU A 128 14.74 -15.59 31.67
N GLY A 129 14.59 -14.75 30.65
CA GLY A 129 13.33 -14.03 30.40
C GLY A 129 12.15 -14.94 30.07
N MET A 130 12.38 -16.07 29.40
CA MET A 130 11.32 -17.08 29.21
C MET A 130 10.90 -17.76 30.52
N LEU A 131 11.86 -18.08 31.38
CA LEU A 131 11.59 -18.69 32.68
C LEU A 131 10.88 -17.71 33.63
N GLU A 132 11.30 -16.45 33.63
CA GLU A 132 10.65 -15.37 34.38
C GLU A 132 9.23 -15.13 33.87
N LYS A 133 9.02 -15.03 32.55
CA LYS A 133 7.69 -14.93 31.97
C LYS A 133 6.80 -16.13 32.33
N LYS A 134 7.37 -17.35 32.34
CA LYS A 134 6.66 -18.56 32.77
C LYS A 134 6.38 -18.56 34.27
N ARG A 135 7.22 -17.91 35.09
CA ARG A 135 6.99 -17.73 36.52
C ARG A 135 5.89 -16.70 36.76
N ALA A 136 5.97 -15.52 36.14
CA ALA A 136 4.95 -14.48 36.20
C ALA A 136 3.58 -14.97 35.72
N LYS A 137 3.54 -15.76 34.64
CA LYS A 137 2.28 -16.39 34.21
C LYS A 137 1.75 -17.37 35.26
N ARG A 138 2.61 -18.25 35.80
CA ARG A 138 2.19 -19.19 36.87
C ARG A 138 1.73 -18.48 38.12
N GLU A 139 2.36 -17.36 38.47
CA GLU A 139 1.98 -16.53 39.61
C GLU A 139 0.67 -15.80 39.35
N ASN A 140 0.43 -15.28 38.15
CA ASN A 140 -0.86 -14.70 37.79
C ASN A 140 -1.97 -15.76 37.77
N ASP A 141 -1.71 -16.93 37.18
CA ASP A 141 -2.66 -18.06 37.18
C ASP A 141 -2.93 -18.54 38.62
N ARG A 142 -1.92 -18.51 39.49
CA ARG A 142 -2.06 -18.84 40.92
C ARG A 142 -2.84 -17.78 41.67
N ALA A 143 -2.52 -16.50 41.46
CA ALA A 143 -3.23 -15.38 42.06
C ALA A 143 -4.69 -15.36 41.62
N PHE A 144 -4.99 -15.69 40.36
CA PHE A 144 -6.37 -15.82 39.87
C PHE A 144 -7.11 -16.98 40.53
N ARG A 145 -6.43 -18.09 40.83
CA ARG A 145 -7.03 -19.23 41.57
C ARG A 145 -7.20 -18.95 43.06
N GLU A 146 -6.20 -18.33 43.70
CA GLU A 146 -6.18 -18.05 45.13
C GLU A 146 -7.07 -16.85 45.50
N LYS A 147 -7.23 -15.88 44.59
CA LYS A 147 -8.15 -14.74 44.80
C LYS A 147 -9.62 -15.17 44.84
N GLY A 148 -9.94 -16.38 44.39
CA GLY A 148 -11.29 -16.94 44.48
C GLY A 148 -12.35 -16.04 43.82
N ASP A 149 -13.62 -16.41 44.02
CA ASP A 149 -14.78 -15.71 43.44
C ASP A 149 -14.98 -14.29 44.03
N ASP A 150 -14.18 -13.89 45.03
CA ASP A 150 -14.27 -12.63 45.80
C ASP A 150 -13.95 -11.35 45.01
N GLY A 151 -13.72 -11.44 43.70
CA GLY A 151 -13.45 -10.28 42.85
C GLY A 151 -13.95 -10.39 41.43
N LEU A 152 -14.77 -11.41 41.15
CA LEU A 152 -15.44 -11.55 39.86
C LEU A 152 -16.80 -10.84 39.96
N GLU A 153 -16.78 -9.50 39.99
CA GLU A 153 -18.00 -8.68 39.80
C GLU A 153 -18.48 -8.87 38.35
N MET A 154 -19.03 -10.05 38.06
CA MET A 154 -19.80 -10.27 36.86
C MET A 154 -21.15 -9.61 37.05
N ASP A 155 -21.60 -8.92 36.01
CA ASP A 155 -22.91 -8.29 35.96
C ASP A 155 -23.99 -9.26 36.49
N GLU A 156 -24.94 -8.77 37.29
CA GLU A 156 -25.98 -9.59 37.93
C GLU A 156 -26.74 -10.42 36.88
N THR A 157 -26.82 -9.90 35.65
CA THR A 157 -27.38 -10.59 34.48
C THR A 157 -26.61 -11.85 34.09
N THR A 158 -25.29 -11.86 34.22
CA THR A 158 -24.42 -13.02 33.95
C THR A 158 -24.42 -13.99 35.13
N LEU A 159 -24.51 -13.47 36.36
CA LEU A 159 -24.53 -14.26 37.59
C LEU A 159 -25.85 -15.02 37.80
N LEU A 160 -27.01 -14.40 37.52
CA LEU A 160 -28.33 -15.05 37.59
C LEU A 160 -28.69 -15.88 36.33
N GLY A 161 -27.75 -16.08 35.40
CA GLY A 161 -27.98 -16.87 34.19
C GLY A 161 -28.91 -16.20 33.17
N GLY A 162 -29.09 -14.89 33.23
CA GLY A 162 -29.98 -14.10 32.36
C GLY A 162 -29.32 -13.51 31.10
N GLY A 163 -28.00 -13.63 30.94
CA GLY A 163 -27.26 -12.87 29.93
C GLY A 163 -27.13 -13.50 28.55
N ASP A 164 -27.01 -14.82 28.43
CA ASP A 164 -26.88 -15.53 27.15
C ASP A 164 -27.19 -17.01 27.39
N SER A 165 -28.18 -17.56 26.70
CA SER A 165 -28.41 -19.01 26.74
C SER A 165 -27.12 -19.75 26.34
N PHE A 166 -26.84 -20.90 26.97
CA PHE A 166 -25.68 -21.74 26.63
C PHE A 166 -25.55 -21.99 25.11
N GLN A 167 -26.68 -22.08 24.42
CA GLN A 167 -26.76 -22.18 22.96
C GLN A 167 -26.26 -20.92 22.25
N ALA A 168 -26.61 -19.72 22.72
CA ALA A 168 -26.09 -18.46 22.18
C ALA A 168 -24.56 -18.34 22.36
N GLN A 169 -24.03 -18.82 23.49
CA GLN A 169 -22.59 -18.83 23.73
C GLN A 169 -21.87 -19.84 22.82
N ILE A 170 -22.44 -21.02 22.59
CA ILE A 170 -21.92 -21.99 21.61
C ILE A 170 -21.95 -21.39 20.20
N ALA A 171 -23.07 -20.79 19.79
CA ALA A 171 -23.20 -20.17 18.48
C ALA A 171 -22.18 -19.04 18.27
N ARG A 172 -21.94 -18.22 19.29
CA ARG A 172 -20.91 -17.17 19.26
C ARG A 172 -19.50 -17.75 19.16
N ARG A 173 -19.22 -18.82 19.90
CA ARG A 173 -17.93 -19.52 19.83
C ARG A 173 -17.69 -20.12 18.45
N ASP A 174 -18.70 -20.78 17.90
CA ASP A 174 -18.59 -21.45 16.61
C ASP A 174 -18.53 -20.42 15.47
N ALA A 175 -19.27 -19.30 15.56
CA ALA A 175 -19.11 -18.16 14.64
C ALA A 175 -17.73 -17.51 14.71
N ALA A 176 -17.11 -17.45 15.90
CA ALA A 176 -15.74 -16.96 16.04
C ALA A 176 -14.73 -17.93 15.42
N LYS A 177 -14.94 -19.24 15.58
CA LYS A 177 -14.10 -20.28 14.97
C LYS A 177 -14.20 -20.27 13.45
N THR A 178 -15.40 -20.20 12.89
CA THR A 178 -15.59 -20.16 11.43
C THR A 178 -14.93 -18.93 10.81
N ARG A 179 -15.04 -17.76 11.44
CA ARG A 179 -14.33 -16.54 10.99
C ARG A 179 -12.81 -16.66 11.05
N PHE A 180 -12.29 -17.35 12.07
CA PHE A 180 -10.85 -17.57 12.20
C PHE A 180 -10.34 -18.56 11.15
N GLU A 181 -11.08 -19.64 10.94
CA GLU A 181 -10.78 -20.67 9.94
C GLU A 181 -10.88 -20.12 8.52
N SER A 182 -11.89 -19.29 8.21
CA SER A 182 -12.01 -18.65 6.89
C SER A 182 -10.82 -17.73 6.61
N LYS A 183 -10.46 -16.88 7.57
CA LYS A 183 -9.30 -15.99 7.46
C LYS A 183 -8.00 -16.77 7.28
N ARG A 184 -7.82 -17.86 8.04
CA ARG A 184 -6.63 -18.72 7.93
C ARG A 184 -6.59 -19.43 6.57
N SER A 185 -7.74 -19.88 6.07
CA SER A 185 -7.88 -20.48 4.75
C SER A 185 -7.48 -19.49 3.66
N GLU A 186 -8.05 -18.28 3.67
CA GLU A 186 -7.72 -17.20 2.71
C GLU A 186 -6.23 -16.82 2.73
N GLU A 187 -5.62 -16.75 3.91
CA GLU A 187 -4.18 -16.46 4.02
C GLU A 187 -3.35 -17.61 3.44
N SER A 188 -3.73 -18.85 3.72
CA SER A 188 -3.04 -20.03 3.20
C SER A 188 -3.19 -20.18 1.69
N SER A 189 -4.36 -19.88 1.12
CA SER A 189 -4.58 -19.92 -0.33
C SER A 189 -3.75 -18.84 -1.03
N ALA A 190 -3.72 -17.62 -0.49
CA ALA A 190 -2.90 -16.54 -1.03
C ALA A 190 -1.39 -16.87 -1.00
N VAL A 191 -0.92 -17.59 0.02
CA VAL A 191 0.47 -18.08 0.09
C VAL A 191 0.72 -19.18 -0.95
N GLN A 192 -0.21 -20.11 -1.14
CA GLN A 192 -0.08 -21.16 -2.15
C GLN A 192 -0.12 -20.60 -3.58
N GLU A 193 -0.98 -19.63 -3.87
CA GLU A 193 -1.04 -18.93 -5.16
C GLU A 193 0.28 -18.21 -5.46
N ARG A 194 0.86 -17.53 -4.47
CA ARG A 194 2.19 -16.91 -4.63
C ARG A 194 3.30 -17.93 -4.86
N ALA A 195 3.22 -19.10 -4.22
CA ALA A 195 4.20 -20.16 -4.39
C ALA A 195 4.09 -20.83 -5.77
N THR A 196 2.88 -21.09 -6.24
CA THR A 196 2.62 -21.65 -7.58
C THR A 196 3.05 -20.67 -8.66
N ALA A 197 2.71 -19.38 -8.54
CA ALA A 197 3.14 -18.35 -9.49
C ALA A 197 4.68 -18.23 -9.59
N ARG A 198 5.43 -18.46 -8.50
CA ARG A 198 6.90 -18.50 -8.57
C ARG A 198 7.40 -19.76 -9.27
N ARG A 199 6.86 -20.93 -8.93
CA ARG A 199 7.22 -22.21 -9.58
C ARG A 199 6.95 -22.19 -11.09
N GLU A 200 5.85 -21.56 -11.51
CA GLU A 200 5.52 -21.40 -12.93
C GLU A 200 6.53 -20.51 -13.65
N LYS A 201 6.94 -19.39 -13.04
CA LYS A 201 7.99 -18.53 -13.58
C LYS A 201 9.33 -19.26 -13.68
N GLU A 202 9.72 -19.96 -12.62
CA GLU A 202 10.95 -20.77 -12.60
C GLU A 202 10.92 -21.86 -13.67
N LYS A 203 9.79 -22.56 -13.82
CA LYS A 203 9.60 -23.56 -14.88
C LYS A 203 9.73 -22.94 -16.27
N ALA A 204 9.06 -21.80 -16.53
CA ALA A 204 9.16 -21.10 -17.80
C ALA A 204 10.61 -20.67 -18.11
N THR A 205 11.34 -20.18 -17.11
CA THR A 205 12.76 -19.83 -17.29
C THR A 205 13.64 -21.05 -17.55
N MET A 206 13.39 -22.16 -16.85
CA MET A 206 14.11 -23.42 -17.08
C MET A 206 13.84 -23.99 -18.47
N ASP A 207 12.58 -23.95 -18.93
CA ASP A 207 12.21 -24.41 -20.28
C ASP A 207 12.89 -23.54 -21.35
N MET A 208 12.96 -22.22 -21.17
CA MET A 208 13.71 -21.32 -22.05
C MET A 208 15.21 -21.66 -22.07
N PHE A 209 15.82 -21.91 -20.91
CA PHE A 209 17.24 -22.30 -20.83
C PHE A 209 17.50 -23.66 -21.47
N GLN A 210 16.60 -24.62 -21.30
CA GLN A 210 16.70 -25.93 -21.97
C GLN A 210 16.58 -25.79 -23.49
N GLN A 211 15.72 -24.91 -24.00
CA GLN A 211 15.61 -24.64 -25.44
C GLN A 211 16.90 -24.00 -25.99
N LEU A 212 17.46 -23.01 -25.30
CA LEU A 212 18.74 -22.39 -25.70
C LEU A 212 19.90 -23.38 -25.65
N ALA A 213 19.95 -24.23 -24.61
CA ALA A 213 20.98 -25.27 -24.50
C ALA A 213 20.86 -26.29 -25.64
N LYS A 214 19.64 -26.74 -25.98
CA LYS A 214 19.40 -27.62 -27.13
C LYS A 214 19.79 -26.97 -28.46
N GLN A 215 19.54 -25.68 -28.66
CA GLN A 215 19.97 -24.97 -29.87
C GLN A 215 21.49 -24.80 -29.96
N ARG A 216 22.19 -24.71 -28.82
CA ARG A 216 23.63 -24.41 -28.77
C ARG A 216 24.52 -25.64 -28.73
N PHE A 217 24.03 -26.74 -28.16
CA PHE A 217 24.79 -27.96 -27.87
C PHE A 217 24.10 -29.25 -28.35
N GLY A 218 22.92 -29.16 -28.98
CA GLY A 218 22.19 -30.27 -29.57
C GLY A 218 22.28 -30.29 -31.09
#